data_AF-A0A0B6ZDN3-F1
#
_entry.id   AF-A0A0B6ZDN3-F1
#
_cell.length_a   1.000
_cell.length_b   1.000
_cell.length_c   1.000
_cell.angle_alpha   90.00
_cell.angle_beta   90.00
_cell.angle_gamma   90.00
#
_symmetry.space_group_name_H-M   'P 1'
#
loop_
_entity.id
_entity.type
_entity.pdbx_description
1 polymer ?
#
loop_
_entity_poly.entity_id
_entity_poly.type
_entity_poly.pdbx_seq_one_letter_code
_entity_poly.pdbx_strand_id
1 'polypeptide(L)' 'MLVKDIYGGNYDAFGLGGDVIASSFGKAARCTRDTAVPSFKKEDVARSLLLCISNDIGQ' A
#
# COMPACT_ATOMS: atom_id res chain seq x y z
N MET A 1 -0.21 0.03 -0.96
CA MET A 1 -1.38 -0.58 -1.62
C MET A 1 -2.17 -1.27 -0.54
N LEU A 2 -3.45 -0.97 -0.44
CA LEU A 2 -4.37 -1.43 0.58
C LEU A 2 -5.18 -2.61 0.06
N VAL A 3 -5.79 -3.39 0.94
CA VAL A 3 -6.67 -4.51 0.57
C VAL A 3 -7.79 -4.04 -0.37
N LYS A 4 -8.38 -2.87 -0.10
CA LYS A 4 -9.40 -2.28 -0.97
C LYS A 4 -8.90 -1.90 -2.36
N ASP A 5 -7.60 -1.63 -2.54
CA ASP A 5 -7.02 -1.39 -3.86
C ASP A 5 -6.96 -2.69 -4.72
N ILE A 6 -7.08 -3.87 -4.10
CA ILE A 6 -7.07 -5.18 -4.77
C ILE A 6 -8.51 -5.73 -4.90
N TYR A 7 -9.30 -5.64 -3.84
CA TYR A 7 -10.62 -6.28 -3.74
C TYR A 7 -11.81 -5.31 -3.86
N GLY A 8 -11.57 -4.00 -3.97
CA GLY A 8 -12.64 -2.98 -4.01
C GLY A 8 -13.36 -2.73 -2.67
N GLY A 9 -12.93 -3.40 -1.59
CA GLY A 9 -13.52 -3.31 -0.26
C GLY A 9 -12.72 -4.10 0.78
N ASN A 10 -13.41 -4.57 1.83
CA ASN A 10 -12.83 -5.53 2.78
C ASN A 10 -12.60 -6.88 2.11
N TYR A 11 -11.71 -7.69 2.69
CA TYR A 11 -11.58 -9.10 2.35
C TYR A 11 -12.05 -9.97 3.52
N ASP A 12 -13.38 -10.15 3.60
CA ASP A 12 -14.06 -10.77 4.74
C ASP A 12 -13.71 -12.24 4.96
N ALA A 13 -13.37 -12.98 3.89
CA ALA A 13 -13.03 -14.40 3.98
C ALA A 13 -11.82 -14.68 4.91
N PHE A 14 -10.92 -13.69 5.07
CA PHE A 14 -9.76 -13.76 5.96
C PHE A 14 -9.79 -12.67 7.03
N GLY A 15 -10.92 -11.98 7.21
CA GLY A 15 -11.06 -10.91 8.20
C GLY A 15 -10.14 -9.71 7.98
N LEU A 16 -9.71 -9.45 6.74
CA LEU A 16 -8.81 -8.34 6.44
C LEU A 16 -9.61 -7.08 6.09
N GLY A 17 -9.44 -6.03 6.89
CA GLY A 17 -10.05 -4.73 6.64
C GLY A 17 -9.51 -4.07 5.36
N GLY A 18 -10.36 -3.34 4.64
CA GLY A 18 -10.01 -2.69 3.37
C GLY A 18 -8.87 -1.69 3.47
N ASP A 19 -8.66 -1.09 4.65
CA ASP A 19 -7.59 -0.12 4.94
C ASP A 19 -6.26 -0.76 5.37
N VAL A 20 -6.21 -2.09 5.50
CA VAL A 20 -4.97 -2.81 5.80
C VAL A 20 -4.02 -2.72 4.62
N ILE A 21 -2.71 -2.56 4.90
CA ILE A 21 -1.67 -2.59 3.88
C ILE A 21 -1.55 -4.01 3.33
N ALA A 22 -1.98 -4.22 2.09
CA ALA A 22 -1.82 -5.49 1.39
C ALA A 22 -0.44 -5.63 0.74
N SER A 23 0.15 -4.51 0.30
CA SER A 23 1.50 -4.49 -0.28
C SER A 23 2.17 -3.13 -0.08
N SER A 24 3.33 -3.15 0.59
CA SER A 24 4.23 -2.01 0.73
C SER A 24 4.82 -1.63 -0.62
N PHE A 25 4.81 -0.33 -0.95
CA PHE A 25 5.25 0.21 -2.25
C PHE A 25 4.55 -0.35 -3.51
N GLY A 26 3.52 -1.19 -3.37
CA GLY A 26 2.83 -1.80 -4.52
C GLY A 26 2.21 -0.79 -5.50
N LYS A 27 1.84 0.41 -5.02
CA LYS A 27 1.39 1.50 -5.90
C LYS A 27 2.55 2.03 -6.74
N ALA A 28 3.70 2.31 -6.14
CA ALA A 28 4.90 2.78 -6.83
C ALA A 28 5.40 1.77 -7.88
N ALA A 29 5.38 0.47 -7.57
CA ALA A 29 5.74 -0.58 -8.52
C ALA A 29 4.77 -0.68 -9.72
N ARG A 30 3.50 -0.32 -9.53
CA ARG A 30 2.51 -0.24 -10.63
C ARG A 30 2.71 1.02 -11.48
N CYS A 31 3.06 2.15 -10.88
CA CYS A 31 3.30 3.41 -11.59
C CYS A 31 4.41 3.33 -12.62
N THR A 32 5.44 2.51 -12.40
CA THR A 32 6.51 2.34 -13.39
C THR A 32 5.99 1.73 -14.70
N ARG A 33 4.80 1.11 -14.71
CA ARG A 33 4.15 0.56 -15.92
C ARG A 33 3.07 1.48 -16.50
N ASP A 34 2.56 2.43 -15.72
CA ASP A 34 1.43 3.27 -16.09
C ASP A 34 1.84 4.75 -15.99
N THR A 35 2.08 5.38 -17.13
CA THR A 35 2.63 6.75 -17.26
C THR A 35 1.71 7.84 -16.71
N ALA A 36 0.49 7.49 -16.27
CA ALA A 36 -0.51 8.44 -15.79
C ALA A 36 -0.43 8.73 -14.28
N VAL A 37 0.45 8.07 -13.52
CA VAL A 37 0.47 8.26 -12.06
C VAL A 37 1.35 9.45 -11.67
N PRO A 38 0.85 10.40 -10.86
CA PRO A 38 1.60 11.57 -10.43
C PRO A 38 2.89 11.19 -9.71
N SER A 39 3.89 12.08 -9.85
CA SER A 39 5.16 11.98 -9.12
C SER A 39 4.91 11.86 -7.61
N PHE A 40 5.50 10.84 -6.99
CA PHE A 40 5.42 10.64 -5.55
C PHE A 40 6.21 11.74 -4.82
N LYS A 41 5.61 12.34 -3.80
CA LYS A 41 6.31 13.28 -2.94
C LYS A 41 7.29 12.53 -2.02
N LYS A 42 8.37 13.18 -1.62
CA LYS A 42 9.39 12.57 -0.74
C LYS A 42 8.79 12.19 0.61
N GLU A 43 7.84 12.98 1.11
CA GLU A 43 7.15 12.75 2.38
C GLU A 43 6.31 11.46 2.34
N ASP A 44 5.67 11.18 1.20
CA ASP A 44 4.87 9.95 1.01
C ASP A 44 5.77 8.70 1.00
N VAL A 45 6.96 8.81 0.39
CA VAL A 45 7.95 7.72 0.38
C VAL A 45 8.49 7.47 1.78
N ALA A 46 8.88 8.52 2.51
CA ALA A 46 9.38 8.40 3.88
C ALA A 46 8.35 7.80 4.83
N ARG A 47 7.09 8.25 4.75
CA ARG A 47 5.98 7.69 5.53
C ARG A 47 5.72 6.22 5.19
N SER A 48 5.74 5.88 3.90
CA SER A 48 5.53 4.50 3.44
C SER A 48 6.64 3.56 3.94
N LEU A 49 7.90 4.02 3.93
CA LEU A 49 9.03 3.27 4.48
C LEU A 49 8.89 3.05 5.99
N LEU A 50 8.58 4.11 6.74
CA LEU A 50 8.37 4.02 8.18
C LEU A 50 7.27 3.02 8.52
N LEU A 51 6.13 3.08 7.82
CA LEU A 51 5.03 2.13 7.99
C LEU A 51 5.45 0.71 7.63
N CYS A 52 6.20 0.52 6.55
CA CYS A 52 6.67 -0.79 6.12
C CYS A 52 7.52 -1.45 7.21
N ILE A 53 8.54 -0.76 7.73
CA ILE A 53 9.45 -1.32 8.73
C ILE A 53 8.75 -1.46 10.09
N SER A 54 8.01 -0.46 10.54
CA SER A 54 7.36 -0.49 11.86
C SER A 54 6.31 -1.60 11.94
N ASN A 55 5.57 -1.83 10.85
CA ASN A 55 4.53 -2.85 10.80
C ASN A 55 5.09 -4.26 10.54
N ASP A 56 6.29 -4.37 9.97
CA ASP A 56 7.03 -5.63 9.81
C ASP A 56 7.63 -6.09 11.15
N ILE A 57 8.14 -5.16 11.96
CA ILE A 57 8.66 -5.45 13.30
C ILE A 57 7.53 -5.73 14.31
N GLY A 58 6.39 -5.03 14.17
CA GLY A 58 5.31 -5.06 15.15
C GLY A 58 4.30 -6.20 15.01
N GLN A 59 4.29 -6.92 13.89
CA GLN A 59 3.43 -8.09 13.63
C GLN A 59 4.18 -9.39 13.90
#